data_AF-F3GLZ9-F1
#
_entry.id   AF-F3GLZ9-F1
#
_cell.length_a   1.000
_cell.length_b   1.000
_cell.length_c   1.000
_cell.angle_alpha   90.00
_cell.angle_beta   90.00
_cell.angle_gamma   90.00
#
_symmetry.space_group_name_H-M   'P 1'
#
loop_
_entity.id
_entity.type
_entity.pdbx_description
1 polymer ?
#
loop_
_entity_poly.entity_id
_entity_poly.type
_entity_poly.pdbx_seq_one_letter_code
_entity_poly.pdbx_strand_id
1 'polypeptide(L)'
;VYGRSKLMGEQAIQASGAKALILRTSWVYAARGNNFAKTMLRLATERDSLNVVADQYGAPTGAELIADVTAQILHRVRADQNPAALAGIYHLAAAGETSWHGFAQFVLEHAARNGVALKVAPDQIGAIPT
;
A
#
# COMPACT_ATOMS: atom_id res chain seq x y z
N VAL A 1 -11.28 12.40 8.16
CA VAL A 1 -10.48 12.63 9.39
C VAL A 1 -9.00 12.25 9.22
N TYR A 2 -8.67 11.04 8.76
CA TYR A 2 -7.27 10.59 8.55
C TYR A 2 -6.45 11.48 7.60
N GLY A 3 -6.93 11.71 6.37
CA GLY A 3 -6.18 12.51 5.38
C GLY A 3 -5.89 13.93 5.86
N ARG A 4 -6.86 14.54 6.56
CA ARG A 4 -6.70 15.88 7.16
C ARG A 4 -5.57 15.91 8.21
N SER A 5 -5.51 14.93 9.12
CA SER A 5 -4.45 14.91 10.13
C SER A 5 -3.07 14.61 9.54
N LYS A 6 -2.99 13.79 8.48
CA LYS A 6 -1.74 13.56 7.74
C LYS A 6 -1.25 14.83 7.04
N LEU A 7 -2.15 15.55 6.35
CA LEU A 7 -1.83 16.83 5.71
C LEU A 7 -1.33 17.87 6.73
N MET A 8 -1.95 17.95 7.91
CA MET A 8 -1.49 18.84 8.97
C MET A 8 -0.06 18.50 9.44
N GLY A 9 0.29 17.21 9.50
CA GLY A 9 1.66 16.77 9.79
C GLY A 9 2.67 17.19 8.71
N GLU A 10 2.31 17.04 7.44
CA GLU A 10 3.13 17.51 6.31
C GLU A 10 3.37 19.03 6.40
N GLN A 11 2.32 19.80 6.65
CA GLN A 11 2.38 21.25 6.81
C GLN A 11 3.25 21.67 8.00
N ALA A 12 3.17 20.94 9.12
CA ALA A 12 4.01 21.20 10.29
C ALA A 12 5.51 20.96 10.00
N ILE A 13 5.83 19.89 9.26
CA ILE A 13 7.21 19.63 8.80
C ILE A 13 7.71 20.77 7.92
N GLN A 14 6.89 21.23 6.96
CA GLN A 14 7.25 22.35 6.08
C GLN A 14 7.46 23.66 6.85
N ALA A 15 6.58 23.96 7.81
CA ALA A 15 6.67 25.16 8.65
C ALA A 15 7.87 25.16 9.59
N SER A 16 8.41 23.99 9.94
CA SER A 16 9.59 23.88 10.80
C SER A 16 10.89 24.38 10.16
N GLY A 17 10.92 24.57 8.83
CA GLY A 17 12.13 24.89 8.08
C GLY A 17 13.08 23.70 7.89
N ALA A 18 12.75 22.52 8.43
CA ALA A 18 13.53 21.31 8.22
C ALA A 18 13.58 20.92 6.73
N LYS A 19 14.76 20.49 6.27
CA LYS A 19 14.88 19.83 4.97
C LYS A 19 14.39 18.40 5.12
N ALA A 20 13.20 18.13 4.57
CA ALA A 20 12.52 16.87 4.73
C ALA A 20 12.20 16.21 3.39
N LEU A 21 12.18 14.89 3.41
CA LEU A 21 11.62 14.04 2.37
C LEU A 21 10.29 13.49 2.89
N ILE A 22 9.20 13.87 2.25
CA ILE A 22 7.86 13.39 2.60
C ILE A 22 7.43 12.42 1.51
N LEU A 23 7.34 11.13 1.85
CA LEU A 23 6.92 10.08 0.92
C LEU A 23 5.45 9.78 1.13
N ARG A 24 4.59 10.21 0.20
CA ARG A 24 3.17 9.83 0.18
C ARG A 24 3.03 8.47 -0.48
N THR A 25 2.34 7.56 0.20
CA THR A 25 2.13 6.19 -0.27
C THR A 25 0.68 5.76 -0.05
N SER A 26 0.29 4.61 -0.60
CA SER A 26 -1.06 4.08 -0.52
C SER A 26 -1.06 2.56 -0.40
N TRP A 27 -2.12 2.02 0.23
CA TRP A 27 -2.44 0.59 0.21
C TRP A 27 -1.26 -0.29 0.65
N VAL A 28 -0.61 0.11 1.74
CA VAL A 28 0.60 -0.54 2.21
C VAL A 28 0.29 -1.95 2.73
N TYR A 29 1.06 -2.94 2.25
CA TYR A 29 0.99 -4.31 2.74
C TYR A 29 2.38 -4.86 3.08
N ALA A 30 2.44 -5.86 3.94
CA ALA A 30 3.67 -6.50 4.41
C ALA A 30 3.41 -7.92 4.92
N ALA A 31 4.46 -8.73 5.05
CA ALA A 31 4.36 -10.05 5.70
C ALA A 31 4.00 -9.92 7.19
N ARG A 32 4.55 -8.90 7.86
CA ARG A 32 4.34 -8.60 9.28
C ARG A 32 3.22 -7.58 9.47
N GLY A 33 2.57 -7.63 10.63
CA GLY A 33 1.43 -6.76 10.96
C GLY A 33 0.12 -7.16 10.28
N ASN A 34 -0.93 -6.37 10.51
CA ASN A 34 -2.24 -6.55 9.88
C ASN A 34 -2.35 -5.65 8.65
N ASN A 35 -2.86 -6.20 7.55
CA ASN A 35 -3.10 -5.48 6.30
C ASN A 35 -4.25 -6.14 5.51
N PHE A 36 -4.61 -5.50 4.41
CA PHE A 36 -5.69 -5.95 3.54
C PHE A 36 -5.48 -7.38 3.02
N ALA A 37 -4.32 -7.71 2.45
CA ALA A 37 -4.04 -9.02 1.87
C ALA A 37 -4.21 -10.15 2.91
N LYS A 38 -3.64 -9.98 4.11
CA LYS A 38 -3.79 -10.96 5.20
C LYS A 38 -5.23 -11.09 5.67
N THR A 39 -5.99 -9.99 5.66
CA THR A 39 -7.41 -10.01 5.99
C THR A 39 -8.20 -10.79 4.95
N MET A 40 -7.94 -10.60 3.65
CA MET A 40 -8.60 -11.33 2.58
C MET A 40 -8.30 -12.83 2.64
N LEU A 41 -7.04 -13.22 2.85
CA LEU A 41 -6.65 -14.63 3.03
C LEU A 41 -7.43 -15.28 4.18
N ARG A 42 -7.39 -14.67 5.37
CA ARG A 42 -8.08 -15.21 6.55
C ARG A 42 -9.58 -15.32 6.32
N LEU A 43 -10.19 -14.28 5.78
CA LEU A 43 -11.63 -14.28 5.56
C LEU A 43 -12.06 -15.33 4.52
N ALA A 44 -11.24 -15.61 3.50
CA ALA A 44 -11.55 -16.62 2.48
C ALA A 44 -11.39 -18.06 2.97
N THR A 45 -10.66 -18.29 4.06
CA THR A 45 -10.60 -19.61 4.71
C THR A 45 -11.71 -19.80 5.76
N GLU A 46 -12.23 -18.70 6.31
CA GLU A 46 -13.21 -18.73 7.40
C GLU A 46 -14.67 -18.66 6.90
N ARG A 47 -14.96 -17.77 5.95
CA ARG A 47 -16.32 -17.45 5.49
C ARG A 47 -16.70 -18.21 4.22
N ASP A 48 -18.00 -18.36 4.00
CA ASP A 48 -18.55 -18.99 2.78
C ASP A 48 -18.79 -17.98 1.64
N SER A 49 -18.68 -16.68 1.92
CA SER A 49 -18.76 -15.61 0.91
C SER A 49 -17.94 -14.38 1.30
N LEU A 50 -17.46 -13.65 0.29
CA LEU A 50 -16.73 -12.39 0.44
C LEU A 50 -17.21 -11.38 -0.59
N ASN A 51 -17.40 -10.14 -0.15
CA ASN A 51 -17.69 -9.00 -0.99
C ASN A 51 -16.61 -7.93 -0.77
N VAL A 52 -16.09 -7.38 -1.87
CA VAL A 52 -15.01 -6.40 -1.83
C VAL A 52 -15.33 -5.26 -2.80
N VAL A 53 -14.99 -4.04 -2.39
CA VAL A 53 -15.23 -2.81 -3.16
C VAL A 53 -14.50 -2.85 -4.50
N ALA A 54 -15.21 -2.59 -5.59
CA ALA A 54 -14.68 -2.70 -6.95
C ALA A 54 -14.50 -1.36 -7.68
N ASP A 55 -14.99 -0.25 -7.12
CA ASP A 55 -14.95 1.08 -7.72
C ASP A 55 -13.92 2.05 -7.09
N GLN A 56 -13.13 1.56 -6.12
CA GLN A 56 -11.98 2.28 -5.56
C GLN A 56 -10.68 1.75 -6.12
N TYR A 57 -9.91 2.63 -6.77
CA TYR A 57 -8.67 2.29 -7.46
C TYR A 57 -7.44 2.82 -6.72
N GLY A 58 -6.36 2.07 -6.81
CA GLY A 58 -5.07 2.44 -6.25
C GLY A 58 -3.98 1.45 -6.61
N ALA A 59 -2.82 1.59 -5.99
CA ALA A 59 -1.67 0.72 -6.19
C ALA A 59 -1.28 0.07 -4.86
N PRO A 60 -1.54 -1.25 -4.67
CA PRO A 60 -1.01 -2.01 -3.54
C PRO A 60 0.52 -1.87 -3.49
N THR A 61 1.04 -1.31 -2.41
CA THR A 61 2.47 -1.00 -2.30
C THR A 61 3.10 -1.78 -1.16
N GLY A 62 4.11 -2.59 -1.47
CA GLY A 62 4.82 -3.37 -0.45
C GLY A 62 5.64 -2.48 0.49
N ALA A 63 5.61 -2.76 1.79
CA ALA A 63 6.45 -2.05 2.75
C ALA A 63 7.95 -2.27 2.49
N GLU A 64 8.32 -3.42 1.92
CA GLU A 64 9.70 -3.72 1.48
C GLU A 64 10.14 -2.78 0.37
N LEU A 65 9.30 -2.58 -0.66
CA LEU A 65 9.56 -1.59 -1.72
C LEU A 65 9.74 -0.18 -1.14
N ILE A 66 8.89 0.20 -0.19
CA ILE A 66 9.00 1.52 0.46
C ILE A 66 10.33 1.64 1.20
N ALA A 67 10.75 0.61 1.94
CA ALA A 67 12.01 0.59 2.67
C ALA A 67 13.22 0.67 1.72
N ASP A 68 13.22 -0.12 0.64
CA ASP A 68 14.30 -0.16 -0.34
C ASP A 68 14.48 1.19 -1.04
N VAL A 69 13.38 1.78 -1.52
CA VAL A 69 13.42 3.10 -2.16
C VAL A 69 13.84 4.18 -1.15
N THR A 70 13.37 4.10 0.09
CA THR A 70 13.80 5.03 1.15
C THR A 70 15.31 4.93 1.39
N ALA A 71 15.87 3.72 1.45
CA ALA A 71 17.31 3.51 1.62
C ALA A 71 18.12 4.08 0.45
N GLN A 72 17.64 3.89 -0.79
CA GLN A 72 18.27 4.45 -1.99
C GLN A 72 18.22 5.98 -2.00
N ILE A 73 17.09 6.58 -1.63
CA ILE A 73 16.95 8.04 -1.50
C ILE A 73 17.94 8.57 -0.46
N LEU A 74 18.04 7.93 0.72
CA LEU A 74 18.99 8.35 1.75
C LEU A 74 20.44 8.23 1.30
N HIS A 75 20.79 7.17 0.55
CA HIS A 75 22.11 7.03 -0.04
C HIS A 75 22.40 8.17 -1.03
N ARG A 76 21.45 8.49 -1.91
CA ARG A 76 21.56 9.59 -2.87
C ARG A 76 21.73 10.93 -2.16
N VAL A 77 20.93 11.21 -1.14
CA VAL A 77 21.01 12.45 -0.35
C VAL A 77 22.38 12.62 0.31
N ARG A 78 22.97 11.54 0.83
CA ARG A 78 24.32 11.60 1.43
C ARG A 78 25.43 11.84 0.42
N ALA A 79 25.25 11.39 -0.82
CA ALA A 79 26.25 11.51 -1.88
C ALA A 79 26.14 12.82 -2.69
N ASP A 80 25.03 13.54 -2.59
CA ASP A 80 24.79 14.75 -3.36
C ASP A 80 25.55 15.96 -2.79
N GLN A 81 26.05 16.84 -3.67
CA GLN A 81 26.74 18.08 -3.26
C GLN A 81 25.77 19.13 -2.70
N ASN A 82 24.48 19.04 -3.06
CA ASN A 82 23.43 19.88 -2.50
C ASN A 82 22.24 19.04 -2.02
N PRO A 83 22.37 18.34 -0.88
CA PRO A 83 21.31 17.49 -0.33
C PRO A 83 20.00 18.23 -0.07
N ALA A 84 20.08 19.53 0.22
CA ALA A 84 18.92 20.39 0.46
C ALA A 84 18.05 20.58 -0.80
N ALA A 85 18.61 20.46 -2.01
CA ALA A 85 17.86 20.53 -3.26
C ALA A 85 17.01 19.28 -3.51
N LEU A 86 17.30 18.17 -2.81
CA LEU A 86 16.55 16.92 -2.90
C LEU A 86 15.39 16.85 -1.88
N ALA A 87 15.27 17.84 -0.99
CA ALA A 87 14.14 17.90 -0.05
C ALA A 87 12.84 18.19 -0.81
N GLY A 88 11.74 17.55 -0.39
CA GLY A 88 10.45 17.73 -1.05
C GLY A 88 9.41 16.67 -0.70
N ILE A 89 8.27 16.76 -1.38
CA ILE A 89 7.20 15.78 -1.32
C ILE A 89 7.30 14.90 -2.56
N TYR A 90 7.29 13.58 -2.36
CA TYR A 90 7.35 12.58 -3.40
C TYR A 90 6.17 11.61 -3.27
N HIS A 91 5.71 11.08 -4.40
CA HIS A 91 4.78 9.96 -4.42
C HIS A 91 5.58 8.67 -4.58
N LEU A 92 5.39 7.75 -3.63
CA LEU A 92 6.03 6.44 -3.60
C LEU A 92 4.96 5.36 -3.54
N ALA A 93 4.70 4.75 -4.68
CA ALA A 93 3.78 3.64 -4.85
C ALA A 93 4.37 2.63 -5.85
N ALA A 94 3.89 1.39 -5.80
CA ALA A 94 4.12 0.45 -6.88
C ALA A 94 3.51 0.98 -8.20
N ALA A 95 4.05 0.55 -9.34
CA ALA A 95 3.51 0.89 -10.65
C ALA A 95 2.20 0.13 -10.93
N GLY A 96 1.39 0.69 -11.84
CA GLY A 96 0.09 0.12 -12.21
C GLY A 96 -1.03 0.52 -11.26
N GLU A 97 -2.21 -0.05 -11.50
CA GLU A 97 -3.42 0.21 -10.72
C GLU A 97 -4.30 -1.03 -10.66
N THR A 98 -5.10 -1.13 -9.60
CA THR A 98 -6.16 -2.14 -9.44
C THR A 98 -7.21 -1.65 -8.46
N SER A 99 -8.37 -2.31 -8.40
CA SER A 99 -9.37 -2.09 -7.36
C SER A 99 -9.07 -2.93 -6.11
N TRP A 100 -9.73 -2.66 -4.99
CA TRP A 100 -9.62 -3.55 -3.82
C TRP A 100 -10.08 -4.97 -4.16
N HIS A 101 -11.15 -5.09 -4.95
CA HIS A 101 -11.65 -6.35 -5.49
C HIS A 101 -10.58 -7.06 -6.31
N GLY A 102 -9.99 -6.38 -7.30
CA GLY A 102 -8.91 -6.95 -8.11
C GLY A 102 -7.68 -7.37 -7.28
N PHE A 103 -7.32 -6.59 -6.26
CA PHE A 103 -6.23 -6.97 -5.35
C PHE A 103 -6.59 -8.21 -4.50
N ALA A 104 -7.84 -8.32 -4.02
CA ALA A 104 -8.30 -9.50 -3.31
C ALA A 104 -8.22 -10.74 -4.22
N GLN A 105 -8.77 -10.68 -5.45
CA GLN A 105 -8.69 -11.79 -6.40
C GLN A 105 -7.25 -12.25 -6.60
N PHE A 106 -6.33 -11.32 -6.87
CA PHE A 106 -4.91 -11.63 -7.02
C PHE A 106 -4.31 -12.36 -5.81
N VAL A 107 -4.63 -11.89 -4.59
CA VAL A 107 -4.15 -12.51 -3.35
C VAL A 107 -4.66 -13.94 -3.19
N LEU A 108 -5.95 -14.17 -3.46
CA LEU A 108 -6.56 -15.50 -3.33
C LEU A 108 -6.08 -16.45 -4.44
N GLU A 109 -5.90 -15.97 -5.67
CA GLU A 109 -5.30 -16.76 -6.74
C GLU A 109 -3.89 -17.23 -6.37
N HIS A 110 -3.07 -16.32 -5.84
CA HIS A 110 -1.73 -16.65 -5.41
C HIS A 110 -1.74 -17.69 -4.28
N ALA A 111 -2.65 -17.56 -3.32
CA ALA A 111 -2.78 -18.52 -2.23
C ALA A 111 -3.23 -19.91 -2.70
N ALA A 112 -4.22 -19.97 -3.59
CA ALA A 112 -4.71 -21.23 -4.16
C ALA A 112 -3.60 -21.96 -4.93
N ARG A 113 -2.80 -21.23 -5.74
CA ARG A 113 -1.63 -21.79 -6.45
C ARG A 113 -0.56 -22.33 -5.49
N ASN A 114 -0.51 -21.85 -4.25
CA ASN A 114 0.39 -22.33 -3.20
C ASN A 114 -0.28 -23.34 -2.25
N GLY A 115 -1.43 -23.91 -2.62
CA GLY A 115 -2.07 -25.01 -1.88
C GLY A 115 -2.85 -24.59 -0.64
N VAL A 116 -3.16 -23.30 -0.48
CA VAL A 116 -4.05 -22.85 0.61
C VAL A 116 -5.48 -23.31 0.30
N ALA A 117 -6.10 -24.03 1.24
CA ALA A 117 -7.50 -24.44 1.13
C ALA A 117 -8.42 -23.23 1.38
N LEU A 118 -9.06 -22.72 0.32
CA LEU A 118 -9.98 -21.60 0.37
C LEU A 118 -11.43 -22.10 0.34
N LYS A 119 -12.30 -21.49 1.15
CA LYS A 119 -13.75 -21.68 1.06
C LYS A 119 -14.38 -20.80 -0.03
N VAL A 120 -13.78 -19.64 -0.28
CA VAL A 120 -14.19 -18.71 -1.34
C VAL A 120 -13.12 -18.68 -2.42
N ALA A 121 -13.46 -19.10 -3.64
CA ALA A 121 -12.55 -19.05 -4.77
C ALA A 121 -12.34 -17.60 -5.26
N PRO A 122 -11.22 -17.27 -5.93
CA PRO A 122 -10.92 -15.90 -6.36
C PRO A 122 -11.97 -15.28 -7.29
N ASP A 123 -12.57 -16.08 -8.16
CA ASP A 123 -13.64 -15.70 -9.09
C ASP A 123 -15.01 -15.57 -8.42
N GLN A 124 -15.16 -16.05 -7.18
CA GLN A 124 -16.39 -15.98 -6.39
C GLN A 124 -16.44 -14.77 -5.45
N ILE A 125 -15.41 -13.92 -5.44
CA ILE A 125 -15.42 -12.68 -4.66
C ILE A 125 -16.43 -11.71 -5.29
N GLY A 126 -17.49 -11.40 -4.57
CA GLY A 126 -18.51 -10.46 -5.02
C GLY A 126 -17.96 -9.04 -5.12
N ALA A 127 -18.26 -8.37 -6.22
CA ALA A 127 -17.95 -6.96 -6.43
C ALA A 127 -19.08 -6.10 -5.87
N ILE A 128 -18.74 -5.13 -5.01
CA ILE A 128 -19.71 -4.15 -4.48
C ILE A 128 -19.23 -2.71 -4.79
N PRO A 129 -20.15 -1.75 -4.99
CA PRO A 129 -19.78 -0.34 -5.06
C PRO A 129 -19.46 0.21 -3.66
N THR A 130 -18.90 1.43 -3.62
CA THR A 130 -18.71 2.20 -2.38
C THR A 130 -20.02 2.78 -1.85
#